data_AF-E4XK10-F1
#
_entry.id   AF-E4XK10-F1
#
_cell.length_a   1.000
_cell.length_b   1.000
_cell.length_c   1.000
_cell.angle_alpha   90.00
_cell.angle_beta   90.00
_cell.angle_gamma   90.00
#
_symmetry.space_group_name_H-M   'P 1'
#
loop_
_entity.id
_entity.type
_entity.pdbx_description
1 polymer ?
#
loop_
_entity_poly.entity_id
_entity_poly.type
_entity_poly.pdbx_seq_one_letter_code
_entity_poly.pdbx_strand_id
1 'polypeptide(L)'
;MKLFALSAFSAGVAAHSWIACTDYLEKNGRYYDHDLCRAWPRDAHNYAAIGGTFGGDRGFDHKPNSGSSPCKSSRNNNNYQGEHHSTVYYQGQQVVLAHPMKNHGTGPCTNPYIPDFGNWIYATPQTEPGQADQVLSVFKQNEVADLGRSPTGNGVDTEAYPKIGYANAPAFCEDTDKSLGTYSFNIPVDYPAGSYTFSWVWAFNGPTDYYSTCFEVEIVNDKAARDAIVLGRGQSITTAICDATGTSTGEAGSTVGCDGAETTQPPTTTPGTGTGGNGGHSGAGTGDAEIRTNQMTGNIILQPAASGITRREIHVVFFGECSDDAVPNFWYADMTGTTSGDGSLLRKRRSDGTGLNEQHFVLVQTAAEDIQRAKIGFHWGFSNDGCELLEMSSVVHVTDS
;
A
#
# COMPACT_ATOMS: atom_id res chain seq x y z
N MET A 1 -15.67 50.87 16.19
CA MET A 1 -15.63 49.77 15.20
C MET A 1 -14.19 49.62 14.74
N LYS A 2 -13.46 48.60 15.20
CA LYS A 2 -12.09 48.30 14.75
C LYS A 2 -12.16 47.03 13.90
N LEU A 3 -11.98 47.17 12.59
CA LEU A 3 -11.79 46.04 11.69
C LEU A 3 -10.39 45.47 11.92
N PHE A 4 -10.31 44.21 12.32
CA PHE A 4 -9.08 43.42 12.20
C PHE A 4 -9.11 42.73 10.83
N ALA A 5 -8.20 43.14 9.95
CA ALA A 5 -7.93 42.45 8.71
C ALA A 5 -7.10 41.19 9.03
N LEU A 6 -7.72 40.01 8.88
CA LEU A 6 -7.04 38.73 8.95
C LEU A 6 -6.34 38.51 7.60
N SER A 7 -5.08 38.93 7.47
CA SER A 7 -4.24 38.54 6.34
C SER A 7 -3.87 37.07 6.48
N ALA A 8 -4.60 36.20 5.80
CA ALA A 8 -4.20 34.82 5.59
C ALA A 8 -2.94 34.82 4.70
N PHE A 9 -1.78 34.57 5.31
CA PHE A 9 -0.58 34.23 4.56
C PHE A 9 -0.77 32.83 3.99
N SER A 10 -1.10 32.74 2.71
CA SER A 10 -0.93 31.51 1.93
C SER A 10 0.56 31.28 1.72
N ALA A 11 1.26 30.78 2.75
CA ALA A 11 2.57 30.19 2.57
C ALA A 11 2.38 28.97 1.67
N GLY A 12 2.81 29.07 0.42
CA GLY A 12 2.84 27.93 -0.49
C GLY A 12 3.69 26.86 0.16
N VAL A 13 3.06 25.78 0.64
CA VAL A 13 3.77 24.58 1.06
C VAL A 13 4.28 23.97 -0.23
N ALA A 14 5.55 24.22 -0.55
CA ALA A 14 6.21 23.55 -1.65
C ALA A 14 6.39 22.10 -1.22
N ALA A 15 5.46 21.27 -1.66
CA ALA A 15 5.49 19.84 -1.42
C ALA A 15 6.69 19.25 -2.16
N HIS A 16 7.57 18.54 -1.47
CA HIS A 16 8.81 17.99 -2.01
C HIS A 16 9.07 16.68 -1.28
N SER A 17 8.50 15.58 -1.76
CA SER A 17 8.62 14.26 -1.10
C SER A 17 9.44 13.28 -1.94
N TRP A 18 10.12 12.35 -1.27
CA TRP A 18 10.97 11.35 -1.88
C TRP A 18 11.11 10.13 -0.96
N ILE A 19 11.57 9.00 -1.50
CA ILE A 19 12.01 7.86 -0.69
C ILE A 19 13.44 8.11 -0.21
N ALA A 20 13.67 8.06 1.09
CA ALA A 20 15.00 8.21 1.68
C ALA A 20 15.73 6.86 1.81
N CYS A 21 14.99 5.79 2.09
CA CYS A 21 15.52 4.43 2.19
C CYS A 21 14.62 3.44 1.46
N THR A 22 15.23 2.53 0.69
CA THR A 22 14.50 1.53 -0.10
C THR A 22 14.47 0.15 0.53
N ASP A 23 15.34 -0.16 1.50
CA ASP A 23 15.28 -1.40 2.28
C ASP A 23 15.49 -1.06 3.77
N TYR A 24 14.45 -0.54 4.39
CA TYR A 24 14.45 -0.12 5.80
C TYR A 24 14.00 -1.28 6.69
N LEU A 25 14.61 -1.40 7.87
CA LEU A 25 14.45 -2.58 8.72
C LEU A 25 13.33 -2.49 9.76
N GLU A 26 12.64 -1.35 9.85
CA GLU A 26 11.62 -1.12 10.87
C GLU A 26 10.33 -0.60 10.25
N LYS A 27 9.25 -1.36 10.43
CA LYS A 27 7.90 -0.95 10.02
C LYS A 27 7.27 -0.08 11.11
N ASN A 28 6.64 1.02 10.71
CA ASN A 28 5.97 1.95 11.63
C ASN A 28 6.89 2.51 12.72
N GLY A 29 8.17 2.66 12.41
CA GLY A 29 9.15 3.22 13.34
C GLY A 29 8.80 4.65 13.75
N ARG A 30 9.12 5.02 14.99
CA ARG A 30 8.83 6.36 15.50
C ARG A 30 9.83 7.41 14.95
N TYR A 31 11.09 7.03 14.84
CA TYR A 31 12.18 7.91 14.42
C TYR A 31 13.03 7.22 13.35
N TYR A 32 13.56 8.00 12.42
CA TYR A 32 14.47 7.48 11.41
C TYR A 32 15.85 7.24 12.00
N ASP A 33 16.39 6.05 11.74
CA ASP A 33 17.75 5.65 12.06
C ASP A 33 18.48 5.24 10.77
N HIS A 34 19.59 5.91 10.48
CA HIS A 34 20.38 5.60 9.28
C HIS A 34 20.91 4.16 9.29
N ASP A 35 21.18 3.59 10.46
CA ASP A 35 21.73 2.24 10.60
C ASP A 35 20.69 1.15 10.24
N LEU A 36 19.41 1.52 10.23
CA LEU A 36 18.32 0.63 9.80
C LEU A 36 18.11 0.65 8.28
N CYS A 37 18.84 1.49 7.53
CA CYS A 37 18.73 1.56 6.08
C CYS A 37 19.78 0.72 5.36
N ARG A 38 19.36 -0.31 4.63
CA ARG A 38 20.27 -1.23 3.91
C ARG A 38 20.45 -0.90 2.43
N ALA A 39 19.53 -0.17 1.83
CA ALA A 39 19.60 0.19 0.43
C ALA A 39 18.99 1.56 0.19
N TRP A 40 19.48 2.20 -0.86
CA TRP A 40 19.23 3.60 -1.11
C TRP A 40 18.68 3.85 -2.50
N PRO A 41 17.93 4.95 -2.70
CA PRO A 41 17.52 5.34 -4.02
C PRO A 41 18.68 5.83 -4.90
N ARG A 42 18.42 5.90 -6.21
CA ARG A 42 19.40 6.36 -7.20
C ARG A 42 19.90 7.76 -6.81
N ASP A 43 21.22 7.96 -6.81
CA ASP A 43 21.89 9.21 -6.43
C ASP A 43 21.67 9.68 -4.98
N ALA A 44 21.20 8.80 -4.08
CA ALA A 44 20.97 9.16 -2.67
C ALA A 44 22.20 9.76 -1.98
N HIS A 45 23.42 9.41 -2.38
CA HIS A 45 24.65 10.01 -1.84
C HIS A 45 24.70 11.54 -1.97
N ASN A 46 24.02 12.13 -2.96
CA ASN A 46 23.93 13.59 -3.14
C ASN A 46 22.81 14.23 -2.31
N TYR A 47 21.72 13.48 -2.07
CA TYR A 47 20.46 14.04 -1.62
C TYR A 47 19.99 13.53 -0.25
N ALA A 48 20.24 12.25 0.05
CA ALA A 48 19.97 11.56 1.30
C ALA A 48 21.26 10.87 1.80
N ALA A 49 22.27 11.68 2.10
CA ALA A 49 23.56 11.18 2.58
C ALA A 49 23.43 10.48 3.94
N ILE A 50 24.14 9.36 4.11
CA ILE A 50 24.26 8.64 5.39
C ILE A 50 24.84 9.58 6.45
N GLY A 51 24.21 9.63 7.62
CA GLY A 51 24.55 10.55 8.71
C GLY A 51 24.13 12.01 8.46
N GLY A 52 23.46 12.29 7.33
CA GLY A 52 22.84 13.58 7.05
C GLY A 52 21.53 13.79 7.81
N THR A 53 20.99 15.01 7.72
CA THR A 53 19.65 15.31 8.26
C THR A 53 18.58 14.58 7.45
N PHE A 54 17.83 13.70 8.09
CA PHE A 54 16.67 13.05 7.47
C PHE A 54 15.64 14.10 7.07
N GLY A 55 15.07 13.95 5.87
CA GLY A 55 14.20 14.96 5.28
C GLY A 55 14.89 16.28 4.95
N GLY A 56 16.22 16.36 4.89
CA GLY A 56 16.89 17.57 4.41
C GLY A 56 16.52 17.88 2.95
N ASP A 57 16.02 19.09 2.67
CA ASP A 57 15.72 19.50 1.31
C ASP A 57 17.02 19.83 0.55
N ARG A 58 17.40 18.94 -0.35
CA ARG A 58 18.58 19.08 -1.23
C ARG A 58 18.16 18.98 -2.70
N GLY A 59 16.87 19.16 -2.99
CA GLY A 59 16.31 18.95 -4.31
C GLY A 59 16.20 17.48 -4.70
N PHE A 60 15.95 16.55 -3.77
CA PHE A 60 15.73 15.14 -4.14
C PHE A 60 14.36 14.92 -4.79
N ASP A 61 13.42 15.81 -4.49
CA ASP A 61 12.10 15.80 -5.08
C ASP A 61 12.19 15.87 -6.61
N HIS A 62 11.31 15.10 -7.24
CA HIS A 62 11.17 15.05 -8.69
C HIS A 62 9.70 14.93 -9.02
N LYS A 63 9.23 15.76 -9.96
CA LYS A 63 7.83 15.86 -10.34
C LYS A 63 7.65 15.47 -11.80
N PRO A 64 7.53 14.17 -12.11
CA PRO A 64 7.29 13.73 -13.47
C PRO A 64 5.85 14.03 -13.89
N ASN A 65 5.64 14.13 -15.19
CA ASN A 65 4.34 13.90 -15.82
C ASN A 65 4.34 12.54 -16.54
N SER A 66 3.18 12.09 -17.01
CA SER A 66 3.01 10.77 -17.65
C SER A 66 3.90 10.56 -18.89
N GLY A 67 4.30 11.63 -19.58
CA GLY A 67 5.17 11.59 -20.77
C GLY A 67 6.66 11.76 -20.48
N SER A 68 7.06 11.87 -19.21
CA SER A 68 8.45 12.06 -18.78
C SER A 68 8.94 10.88 -17.94
N SER A 69 10.27 10.71 -17.84
CA SER A 69 10.85 9.71 -16.94
C SER A 69 10.48 10.01 -15.48
N PRO A 70 10.10 8.99 -14.70
CA PRO A 70 9.91 9.14 -13.25
C PRO A 70 11.25 9.23 -12.50
N CYS A 71 12.38 9.03 -13.17
CA CYS A 71 13.70 9.13 -12.57
C CYS A 71 14.26 10.53 -12.76
N LYS A 72 14.72 11.14 -11.66
CA LYS A 72 15.31 12.49 -11.66
C LYS A 72 16.54 12.60 -12.57
N SER A 73 17.35 11.56 -12.57
CA SER A 73 18.60 11.44 -13.31
C SER A 73 18.59 10.14 -14.10
N SER A 74 19.26 10.11 -15.26
CA SER A 74 19.51 8.87 -16.00
C SER A 74 20.45 7.95 -15.22
N ARG A 75 20.26 6.63 -15.41
CA ARG A 75 21.16 5.63 -14.82
C ARG A 75 22.60 5.87 -15.28
N ASN A 76 23.54 5.75 -14.37
CA ASN A 76 24.98 5.79 -14.63
C ASN A 76 25.73 4.94 -13.59
N ASN A 77 27.00 4.66 -13.85
CA ASN A 77 27.83 3.81 -12.97
C ASN A 77 28.17 4.44 -11.62
N ASN A 78 27.88 5.73 -11.43
CA ASN A 78 28.16 6.50 -10.22
C ASN A 78 26.90 6.76 -9.38
N ASN A 79 25.74 6.17 -9.73
CA ASN A 79 24.51 6.40 -8.96
C ASN A 79 24.58 5.87 -7.52
N TYR A 80 25.42 4.85 -7.32
CA TYR A 80 25.63 4.15 -6.06
C TYR A 80 27.11 4.26 -5.72
N GLN A 81 27.44 4.91 -4.61
CA GLN A 81 28.82 5.20 -4.19
C GLN A 81 28.97 4.97 -2.70
N GLY A 82 30.16 4.54 -2.28
CA GLY A 82 30.43 4.24 -0.87
C GLY A 82 29.45 3.21 -0.32
N GLU A 83 28.79 3.57 0.78
CA GLU A 83 27.80 2.74 1.48
C GLU A 83 26.37 2.88 0.92
N HIS A 84 26.16 3.75 -0.09
CA HIS A 84 24.88 3.86 -0.79
C HIS A 84 24.73 2.73 -1.80
N HIS A 85 24.34 1.55 -1.32
CA HIS A 85 24.10 0.37 -2.17
C HIS A 85 22.71 0.40 -2.83
N SER A 86 22.62 -0.20 -4.03
CA SER A 86 21.35 -0.50 -4.67
C SER A 86 20.59 -1.59 -3.92
N THR A 87 19.30 -1.72 -4.20
CA THR A 87 18.43 -2.66 -3.52
C THR A 87 18.60 -4.10 -4.02
N VAL A 88 18.47 -5.07 -3.12
CA VAL A 88 18.29 -6.48 -3.46
C VAL A 88 17.12 -7.03 -2.65
N TYR A 89 16.12 -7.57 -3.35
CA TYR A 89 15.03 -8.29 -2.73
C TYR A 89 14.97 -9.73 -3.20
N TYR A 90 14.22 -10.56 -2.49
CA TYR A 90 13.85 -11.89 -2.95
C TYR A 90 12.34 -12.01 -3.18
N GLN A 91 11.94 -13.00 -3.99
CA GLN A 91 10.54 -13.31 -4.26
C GLN A 91 9.74 -13.54 -2.97
N GLY A 92 8.59 -12.88 -2.84
CA GLY A 92 7.77 -12.98 -1.63
C GLY A 92 8.25 -12.14 -0.45
N GLN A 93 9.38 -11.43 -0.54
CA GLN A 93 9.89 -10.63 0.59
C GLN A 93 8.91 -9.51 0.99
N GLN A 94 8.70 -9.31 2.31
CA GLN A 94 8.14 -8.05 2.80
C GLN A 94 9.21 -6.96 2.86
N VAL A 95 8.91 -5.82 2.26
CA VAL A 95 9.80 -4.68 2.07
C VAL A 95 9.24 -3.48 2.82
N VAL A 96 10.12 -2.66 3.40
CA VAL A 96 9.75 -1.36 3.97
C VAL A 96 10.56 -0.25 3.33
N LEU A 97 9.87 0.82 2.94
CA LEU A 97 10.45 2.07 2.46
C LEU A 97 10.31 3.13 3.55
N ALA A 98 11.31 4.00 3.68
CA ALA A 98 11.25 5.16 4.55
C ALA A 98 11.20 6.45 3.75
N HIS A 99 10.36 7.39 4.16
CA HIS A 99 10.27 8.72 3.57
C HIS A 99 10.07 9.79 4.65
N PRO A 100 10.56 11.03 4.43
CA PRO A 100 10.18 12.16 5.28
C PRO A 100 8.73 12.58 4.99
N MET A 101 8.07 13.15 5.99
CA MET A 101 6.65 13.55 5.88
C MET A 101 6.41 14.90 5.23
N LYS A 102 7.36 15.84 5.31
CA LYS A 102 7.32 17.09 4.54
C LYS A 102 6.05 17.93 4.73
N ASN A 103 5.47 17.84 5.92
CA ASN A 103 4.22 18.48 6.34
C ASN A 103 2.96 17.90 5.68
N HIS A 104 3.05 16.74 5.03
CA HIS A 104 1.97 16.09 4.29
C HIS A 104 1.35 14.91 5.05
N GLY A 105 1.12 15.07 6.34
CA GLY A 105 0.45 14.08 7.19
C GLY A 105 -0.83 14.64 7.83
N THR A 106 -1.80 13.76 8.05
CA THR A 106 -2.94 14.04 8.92
C THR A 106 -2.55 13.73 10.37
N GLY A 107 -2.86 14.64 11.29
CA GLY A 107 -2.59 14.47 12.71
C GLY A 107 -3.35 15.49 13.55
N PRO A 108 -3.38 15.35 14.89
CA PRO A 108 -4.02 16.33 15.78
C PRO A 108 -3.36 17.72 15.71
N CYS A 109 -2.13 17.80 15.21
CA CYS A 109 -1.37 19.03 14.96
C CYS A 109 -1.65 19.67 13.58
N THR A 110 -2.36 18.98 12.69
CA THR A 110 -2.73 19.47 11.35
C THR A 110 -4.24 19.38 11.14
N ASN A 111 -4.70 19.33 9.90
CA ASN A 111 -6.11 19.21 9.55
C ASN A 111 -6.36 17.87 8.83
N PRO A 112 -7.61 17.37 8.81
CA PRO A 112 -7.90 16.06 8.22
C PRO A 112 -8.06 16.10 6.70
N TYR A 113 -7.80 17.23 6.04
CA TYR A 113 -7.98 17.43 4.59
C TYR A 113 -6.66 17.49 3.83
N ILE A 114 -5.60 16.85 4.36
CA ILE A 114 -4.33 16.73 3.62
C ILE A 114 -4.58 15.82 2.41
N PRO A 115 -4.38 16.29 1.18
CA PRO A 115 -4.60 15.48 -0.01
C PRO A 115 -3.70 14.24 -0.04
N ASP A 116 -4.22 13.16 -0.58
CA ASP A 116 -3.46 12.01 -1.05
C ASP A 116 -4.33 11.38 -2.13
N PHE A 117 -3.78 11.11 -3.31
CA PHE A 117 -4.47 10.45 -4.43
C PHE A 117 -3.89 9.06 -4.72
N GLY A 118 -2.94 8.59 -3.91
CA GLY A 118 -2.43 7.22 -3.98
C GLY A 118 -0.92 7.16 -4.16
N ASN A 119 -0.38 5.99 -3.80
CA ASN A 119 1.04 5.72 -3.72
C ASN A 119 1.30 4.34 -4.32
N TRP A 120 2.29 4.23 -5.20
CA TRP A 120 2.56 2.97 -5.92
C TRP A 120 4.05 2.71 -6.07
N ILE A 121 4.37 1.42 -6.22
CA ILE A 121 5.64 0.95 -6.73
C ILE A 121 5.41 0.38 -8.12
N TYR A 122 6.08 0.97 -9.09
CA TYR A 122 6.14 0.49 -10.46
C TYR A 122 7.55 -0.02 -10.77
N ALA A 123 7.68 -0.88 -11.77
CA ALA A 123 8.98 -1.35 -12.20
C ALA A 123 9.07 -1.54 -13.71
N THR A 124 10.24 -1.31 -14.28
CA THR A 124 10.57 -1.73 -15.65
C THR A 124 11.89 -2.48 -15.65
N PRO A 125 12.17 -3.32 -16.66
CA PRO A 125 13.52 -3.85 -16.85
C PRO A 125 14.54 -2.72 -16.81
N GLN A 126 15.66 -2.97 -16.13
CA GLN A 126 16.70 -1.97 -15.95
C GLN A 126 17.30 -1.54 -17.29
N THR A 127 17.41 -0.23 -17.54
CA THR A 127 18.07 0.31 -18.74
C THR A 127 19.58 0.32 -18.57
N GLU A 128 20.37 0.25 -19.65
CA GLU A 128 21.84 0.34 -19.55
C GLU A 128 22.30 1.72 -19.03
N PRO A 129 23.47 1.82 -18.36
CA PRO A 129 24.05 3.11 -17.98
C PRO A 129 24.15 4.08 -19.16
N GLY A 130 23.68 5.31 -18.97
CA GLY A 130 23.63 6.37 -19.99
C GLY A 130 22.42 6.33 -20.92
N GLN A 131 21.59 5.28 -20.86
CA GLN A 131 20.31 5.24 -21.57
C GLN A 131 19.22 5.97 -20.77
N ALA A 132 18.25 6.52 -21.50
CA ALA A 132 17.07 7.11 -20.89
C ALA A 132 16.18 6.01 -20.30
N ASP A 133 15.71 6.20 -19.07
CA ASP A 133 14.65 5.36 -18.50
C ASP A 133 13.35 5.54 -19.30
N GLN A 134 12.47 4.54 -19.18
CA GLN A 134 11.13 4.60 -19.76
C GLN A 134 10.32 5.76 -19.15
N VAL A 135 9.34 6.25 -19.90
CA VAL A 135 8.42 7.28 -19.41
C VAL A 135 7.46 6.69 -18.36
N LEU A 136 6.92 7.54 -17.48
CA LEU A 136 6.05 7.13 -16.38
C LEU A 136 4.84 6.30 -16.85
N SER A 137 4.25 6.60 -18.02
CA SER A 137 3.13 5.82 -18.57
C SER A 137 3.49 4.36 -18.88
N VAL A 138 4.77 4.03 -19.11
CA VAL A 138 5.25 2.65 -19.30
C VAL A 138 5.47 1.98 -17.94
N PHE A 139 6.02 2.70 -16.96
CA PHE A 139 6.13 2.21 -15.59
C PHE A 139 4.78 1.81 -15.02
N LYS A 140 3.74 2.64 -15.21
CA LYS A 140 2.38 2.41 -14.73
C LYS A 140 1.72 1.12 -15.23
N GLN A 141 2.21 0.55 -16.32
CA GLN A 141 1.73 -0.74 -16.84
C GLN A 141 2.26 -1.94 -16.05
N ASN A 142 3.24 -1.72 -15.18
CA ASN A 142 3.99 -2.74 -14.46
C ASN A 142 4.00 -2.41 -12.95
N GLU A 143 2.81 -2.41 -12.36
CA GLU A 143 2.63 -2.26 -10.92
C GLU A 143 3.21 -3.45 -10.17
N VAL A 144 4.07 -3.16 -9.20
CA VAL A 144 4.59 -4.12 -8.23
C VAL A 144 3.74 -4.11 -6.97
N ALA A 145 3.41 -2.91 -6.48
CA ALA A 145 2.62 -2.75 -5.27
C ALA A 145 1.80 -1.46 -5.27
N ASP A 146 0.63 -1.56 -4.64
CA ASP A 146 -0.17 -0.45 -4.17
C ASP A 146 0.18 -0.18 -2.71
N LEU A 147 0.54 1.05 -2.38
CA LEU A 147 0.92 1.47 -1.03
C LEU A 147 -0.22 2.23 -0.32
N GLY A 148 -1.38 2.33 -0.98
CA GLY A 148 -2.59 2.89 -0.44
C GLY A 148 -2.71 4.40 -0.61
N ARG A 149 -3.84 4.91 -0.14
CA ARG A 149 -4.20 6.33 -0.11
C ARG A 149 -4.63 6.67 1.30
N SER A 150 -4.01 7.70 1.89
CA SER A 150 -4.43 8.19 3.20
C SER A 150 -5.85 8.72 3.16
N PRO A 151 -6.72 8.35 4.12
CA PRO A 151 -8.06 8.92 4.23
C PRO A 151 -8.01 10.45 4.40
N THR A 152 -8.95 11.15 3.76
CA THR A 152 -9.07 12.60 3.82
C THR A 152 -10.52 13.00 4.07
N GLY A 153 -10.77 14.07 4.84
CA GLY A 153 -12.12 14.59 5.08
C GLY A 153 -12.58 14.54 6.53
N ASN A 154 -13.85 14.87 6.74
CA ASN A 154 -14.46 14.83 8.08
C ASN A 154 -14.52 13.39 8.61
N GLY A 155 -14.16 13.21 9.88
CA GLY A 155 -14.23 11.90 10.55
C GLY A 155 -13.03 10.99 10.32
N VAL A 156 -12.00 11.45 9.58
CA VAL A 156 -10.71 10.76 9.52
C VAL A 156 -10.09 10.67 10.91
N ASP A 157 -9.63 9.48 11.28
CA ASP A 157 -8.86 9.29 12.50
C ASP A 157 -7.49 9.96 12.35
N THR A 158 -7.24 10.95 13.21
CA THR A 158 -5.98 11.69 13.21
C THR A 158 -4.96 11.17 14.21
N GLU A 159 -5.33 10.25 15.10
CA GLU A 159 -4.50 9.81 16.22
C GLU A 159 -4.05 8.35 16.11
N ALA A 160 -4.86 7.45 15.52
CA ALA A 160 -4.51 6.05 15.43
C ALA A 160 -3.41 5.76 14.39
N TYR A 161 -2.52 4.83 14.75
CA TYR A 161 -1.47 4.28 13.89
C TYR A 161 -1.47 2.75 14.00
N PRO A 162 -1.01 2.02 12.98
CA PRO A 162 -0.51 2.51 11.69
C PRO A 162 -1.60 3.14 10.83
N LYS A 163 -1.23 4.13 10.02
CA LYS A 163 -2.14 4.73 9.02
C LYS A 163 -1.88 4.10 7.65
N ILE A 164 -2.87 4.17 6.77
CA ILE A 164 -2.74 3.75 5.37
C ILE A 164 -2.15 4.91 4.55
N GLY A 165 -1.37 4.58 3.52
CA GLY A 165 -0.82 5.54 2.57
C GLY A 165 0.29 6.42 3.15
N TYR A 166 0.43 7.63 2.60
CA TYR A 166 1.54 8.53 2.91
C TYR A 166 1.57 9.00 4.38
N ALA A 167 0.42 9.10 5.05
CA ALA A 167 0.31 9.61 6.43
C ALA A 167 0.84 8.67 7.54
N ASN A 168 1.42 7.51 7.20
CA ASN A 168 1.90 6.53 8.17
C ASN A 168 3.21 6.93 8.88
N ALA A 169 3.11 7.92 9.76
CA ALA A 169 4.21 8.48 10.54
C ALA A 169 3.83 8.70 12.01
N PRO A 170 4.13 7.76 12.93
CA PRO A 170 3.70 7.83 14.34
C PRO A 170 4.20 9.03 15.15
N ALA A 171 5.29 9.68 14.69
CA ALA A 171 5.85 10.89 15.30
C ALA A 171 5.55 12.16 14.50
N PHE A 172 4.56 12.14 13.60
CA PHE A 172 4.28 13.27 12.70
C PHE A 172 4.12 14.61 13.42
N CYS A 173 3.40 14.62 14.55
CA CYS A 173 3.16 15.85 15.31
C CYS A 173 4.33 16.33 16.17
N GLU A 174 5.43 15.58 16.22
CA GLU A 174 6.66 16.04 16.89
C GLU A 174 7.53 16.88 15.94
N ASP A 175 7.60 16.49 14.67
CA ASP A 175 8.25 17.25 13.59
C ASP A 175 7.53 16.95 12.28
N THR A 176 6.61 17.83 11.87
CA THR A 176 5.78 17.59 10.68
C THR A 176 6.58 17.55 9.39
N ASP A 177 7.79 18.12 9.36
CA ASP A 177 8.67 18.13 8.19
C ASP A 177 9.52 16.84 8.12
N LYS A 178 10.13 16.45 9.24
CA LYS A 178 11.18 15.39 9.28
C LYS A 178 10.77 14.11 9.98
N SER A 179 9.53 13.96 10.45
CA SER A 179 9.09 12.69 11.00
C SER A 179 9.22 11.55 9.98
N LEU A 180 9.55 10.36 10.46
CA LEU A 180 9.61 9.13 9.66
C LEU A 180 8.21 8.71 9.23
N GLY A 181 7.98 8.63 7.92
CA GLY A 181 6.89 7.87 7.32
C GLY A 181 7.41 6.55 6.76
N THR A 182 6.61 5.49 6.88
CA THR A 182 6.96 4.17 6.33
C THR A 182 5.89 3.60 5.42
N TYR A 183 6.32 3.04 4.30
CA TYR A 183 5.53 2.13 3.50
C TYR A 183 5.98 0.69 3.72
N SER A 184 5.06 -0.26 3.61
CA SER A 184 5.36 -1.68 3.59
C SER A 184 4.55 -2.37 2.49
N PHE A 185 5.18 -3.31 1.78
CA PHE A 185 4.56 -4.10 0.72
C PHE A 185 5.30 -5.43 0.55
N ASN A 186 4.69 -6.38 -0.16
CA ASN A 186 5.33 -7.64 -0.49
C ASN A 186 5.79 -7.63 -1.96
N ILE A 187 6.97 -8.17 -2.23
CA ILE A 187 7.34 -8.56 -3.59
C ILE A 187 6.49 -9.79 -3.95
N PRO A 188 5.81 -9.82 -5.11
CA PRO A 188 5.06 -11.01 -5.51
C PRO A 188 5.94 -12.27 -5.51
N VAL A 189 5.38 -13.39 -5.04
CA VAL A 189 6.10 -14.67 -4.91
C VAL A 189 6.56 -15.22 -6.27
N ASP A 190 5.91 -14.80 -7.34
CA ASP A 190 6.17 -15.17 -8.73
C ASP A 190 6.83 -14.03 -9.52
N TYR A 191 7.24 -12.93 -8.86
CA TYR A 191 7.90 -11.82 -9.53
C TYR A 191 9.22 -12.31 -10.14
N PRO A 192 9.47 -12.19 -11.46
CA PRO A 192 10.64 -12.80 -12.06
C PRO A 192 11.95 -12.27 -11.48
N ALA A 193 12.92 -13.17 -11.27
CA ALA A 193 14.26 -12.76 -10.90
C ALA A 193 14.92 -11.97 -12.04
N GLY A 194 15.70 -10.94 -11.69
CA GLY A 194 16.33 -10.06 -12.66
C GLY A 194 16.64 -8.68 -12.09
N SER A 195 17.13 -7.80 -12.97
CA SER A 195 17.46 -6.42 -12.62
C SER A 195 16.42 -5.45 -13.16
N TYR A 196 15.92 -4.59 -12.27
CA TYR A 196 14.82 -3.68 -12.53
C TYR A 196 15.15 -2.28 -12.05
N THR A 197 14.57 -1.29 -12.72
CA THR A 197 14.40 0.04 -12.16
C THR A 197 13.02 0.11 -11.53
N PHE A 198 12.95 0.33 -10.23
CA PHE A 198 11.72 0.58 -9.51
C PHE A 198 11.50 2.09 -9.42
N SER A 199 10.23 2.50 -9.43
CA SER A 199 9.80 3.87 -9.18
C SER A 199 8.73 3.87 -8.10
N TRP A 200 9.03 4.51 -6.98
CA TRP A 200 7.97 5.01 -6.10
C TRP A 200 7.32 6.21 -6.76
N VAL A 201 5.99 6.26 -6.76
CA VAL A 201 5.19 7.37 -7.29
C VAL A 201 4.09 7.70 -6.30
N TRP A 202 3.98 8.97 -5.95
CA TRP A 202 2.90 9.49 -5.10
C TRP A 202 2.16 10.61 -5.82
N ALA A 203 0.83 10.49 -5.91
CA ALA A 203 -0.04 11.54 -6.43
C ALA A 203 -0.57 12.39 -5.26
N PHE A 204 -0.12 13.64 -5.13
CA PHE A 204 -0.41 14.44 -3.92
C PHE A 204 -1.64 15.35 -4.05
N ASN A 205 -1.59 16.45 -4.83
CA ASN A 205 -2.71 17.41 -4.89
C ASN A 205 -3.75 17.09 -5.97
N GLY A 206 -3.56 15.99 -6.68
CA GLY A 206 -4.45 15.56 -7.73
C GLY A 206 -3.94 14.28 -8.39
N PRO A 207 -4.77 13.65 -9.22
CA PRO A 207 -4.44 12.37 -9.85
C PRO A 207 -3.32 12.48 -10.89
N THR A 208 -2.75 13.66 -11.14
CA THR A 208 -1.63 13.86 -12.08
C THR A 208 -0.49 14.69 -11.49
N ASP A 209 -0.57 15.08 -10.21
CA ASP A 209 0.47 15.83 -9.50
C ASP A 209 1.42 14.85 -8.80
N TYR A 210 2.38 14.32 -9.56
CA TYR A 210 3.25 13.25 -9.07
C TYR A 210 4.52 13.77 -8.40
N TYR A 211 4.93 13.06 -7.35
CA TYR A 211 6.32 12.95 -6.90
C TYR A 211 6.82 11.55 -7.20
N SER A 212 8.10 11.40 -7.47
CA SER A 212 8.68 10.08 -7.66
C SER A 212 10.12 9.97 -7.18
N THR A 213 10.53 8.73 -6.96
CA THR A 213 11.91 8.38 -6.63
C THR A 213 12.23 7.03 -7.27
N CYS A 214 13.28 7.00 -8.10
CA CYS A 214 13.75 5.76 -8.72
C CYS A 214 14.86 5.10 -7.92
N PHE A 215 14.90 3.77 -7.99
CA PHE A 215 15.94 2.96 -7.38
C PHE A 215 16.11 1.65 -8.13
N GLU A 216 17.35 1.16 -8.20
CA GLU A 216 17.67 -0.10 -8.87
C GLU A 216 17.49 -1.26 -7.90
N VAL A 217 16.83 -2.30 -8.39
CA VAL A 217 16.50 -3.50 -7.62
C VAL A 217 16.99 -4.72 -8.37
N GLU A 218 17.73 -5.57 -7.68
CA GLU A 218 17.95 -6.96 -8.09
C GLU A 218 16.94 -7.85 -7.34
N ILE A 219 16.07 -8.53 -8.09
CA ILE A 219 15.19 -9.56 -7.56
C ILE A 219 15.90 -10.90 -7.71
N VAL A 220 16.12 -11.60 -6.60
CA VAL A 220 16.66 -12.96 -6.57
C VAL A 220 15.59 -13.97 -6.14
N ASN A 221 15.86 -15.26 -6.36
CA ASN A 221 14.86 -16.31 -6.13
C ASN A 221 14.53 -16.51 -4.65
N ASP A 222 15.50 -16.32 -3.74
CA ASP A 222 15.34 -16.64 -2.34
C ASP A 222 16.20 -15.77 -1.41
N LYS A 223 15.89 -15.86 -0.12
CA LYS A 223 16.58 -15.10 0.92
C LYS A 223 18.07 -15.43 1.02
N ALA A 224 18.47 -16.68 0.79
CA ALA A 224 19.87 -17.07 0.90
C ALA A 224 20.74 -16.37 -0.16
N ALA A 225 20.23 -16.29 -1.40
CA ALA A 225 20.87 -15.52 -2.47
C ALA A 225 20.97 -14.02 -2.12
N ARG A 226 19.90 -13.44 -1.58
CA ARG A 226 19.86 -12.03 -1.17
C ARG A 226 20.87 -11.76 -0.05
N ASP A 227 20.90 -12.61 0.96
CA ASP A 227 21.80 -12.48 2.11
C ASP A 227 23.27 -12.64 1.71
N ALA A 228 23.58 -13.53 0.76
CA ALA A 228 24.93 -13.65 0.22
C ALA A 228 25.40 -12.33 -0.43
N ILE A 229 24.53 -11.63 -1.16
CA ILE A 229 24.86 -10.33 -1.77
C ILE A 229 25.06 -9.26 -0.70
N VAL A 230 24.18 -9.21 0.30
CA VAL A 230 24.25 -8.22 1.40
C VAL A 230 25.49 -8.42 2.27
N LEU A 231 25.83 -9.66 2.61
CA LEU A 231 27.10 -10.00 3.26
C LEU A 231 28.31 -9.63 2.40
N GLY A 232 28.23 -9.86 1.09
CA GLY A 232 29.29 -9.49 0.15
C GLY A 232 29.57 -7.99 0.12
N ARG A 233 28.60 -7.15 0.50
CA ARG A 233 28.73 -5.68 0.65
C ARG A 233 29.27 -5.26 2.02
N GLY A 234 29.52 -6.20 2.92
CA GLY A 234 29.93 -5.92 4.30
C GLY A 234 28.79 -5.46 5.20
N GLN A 235 27.54 -5.59 4.77
CA GLN A 235 26.37 -5.21 5.55
C GLN A 235 25.92 -6.37 6.45
N SER A 236 25.34 -6.06 7.61
CA SER A 236 24.79 -7.07 8.50
C SER A 236 23.52 -7.72 7.91
N ILE A 237 23.44 -9.05 8.01
CA ILE A 237 22.20 -9.81 7.79
C ILE A 237 21.32 -9.77 9.03
N THR A 238 20.90 -8.58 9.42
CA THR A 238 19.68 -8.47 10.25
C THR A 238 18.53 -9.06 9.45
N THR A 239 17.66 -9.82 10.13
CA THR A 239 16.53 -10.50 9.50
C THR A 239 15.75 -9.48 8.68
N ALA A 240 15.52 -9.78 7.39
CA ALA A 240 14.52 -9.05 6.62
C ALA A 240 13.19 -9.03 7.40
N ILE A 241 12.34 -8.04 7.15
CA ILE A 241 11.06 -7.99 7.86
C ILE A 241 10.30 -9.29 7.58
N CYS A 242 10.07 -10.02 8.66
CA CYS A 242 9.50 -11.36 8.69
C CYS A 242 8.23 -11.29 9.53
N ASP A 243 7.25 -10.55 9.01
CA ASP A 243 6.12 -10.10 9.78
C ASP A 243 4.83 -10.40 9.01
N ALA A 244 3.99 -11.25 9.57
CA ALA A 244 2.68 -11.57 9.00
C ALA A 244 1.68 -10.40 9.18
N THR A 245 1.98 -9.43 10.05
CA THR A 245 1.10 -8.27 10.22
C THR A 245 1.05 -7.41 8.97
N GLY A 246 -0.06 -6.71 8.81
CA GLY A 246 -0.43 -6.11 7.55
C GLY A 246 0.60 -5.16 6.94
N THR A 247 0.57 -5.07 5.61
CA THR A 247 1.28 -4.08 4.79
C THR A 247 0.65 -2.68 4.94
N SER A 248 1.13 -1.68 4.21
CA SER A 248 0.58 -0.32 4.25
C SER A 248 -0.87 -0.21 3.76
N THR A 249 -1.33 -1.17 2.98
CA THR A 249 -2.74 -1.27 2.56
C THR A 249 -3.56 -2.13 3.50
N GLY A 250 -2.92 -2.83 4.45
CA GLY A 250 -3.56 -3.81 5.32
C GLY A 250 -3.67 -5.21 4.70
N GLU A 251 -3.03 -5.47 3.55
CA GLU A 251 -2.85 -6.83 3.03
C GLU A 251 -1.98 -7.64 3.99
N ALA A 252 -2.12 -8.97 4.02
CA ALA A 252 -1.27 -9.81 4.86
C ALA A 252 0.23 -9.55 4.58
N GLY A 253 1.02 -9.45 5.63
CA GLY A 253 2.47 -9.40 5.48
C GLY A 253 3.03 -10.72 4.97
N SER A 254 4.34 -10.82 4.83
CA SER A 254 4.99 -12.02 4.31
C SER A 254 5.99 -12.60 5.30
N THR A 255 5.92 -13.92 5.45
CA THR A 255 6.90 -14.74 6.17
C THR A 255 7.74 -15.58 5.22
N VAL A 256 7.68 -15.33 3.91
CA VAL A 256 8.49 -16.07 2.93
C VAL A 256 9.97 -15.83 3.22
N GLY A 257 10.73 -16.92 3.26
CA GLY A 257 12.17 -16.90 3.57
C GLY A 257 12.50 -16.76 5.05
N CYS A 258 11.53 -16.73 5.95
CA CYS A 258 11.78 -16.60 7.39
C CYS A 258 12.04 -17.97 8.04
N ASP A 259 13.23 -18.17 8.60
CA ASP A 259 13.59 -19.41 9.29
C ASP A 259 12.68 -19.63 10.50
N GLY A 260 11.95 -20.76 10.53
CA GLY A 260 11.11 -21.15 11.67
C GLY A 260 9.63 -20.73 11.60
N ALA A 261 9.17 -20.11 10.52
CA ALA A 261 7.74 -20.10 10.21
C ALA A 261 7.40 -21.45 9.57
N GLU A 262 6.85 -22.38 10.35
CA GLU A 262 6.12 -23.51 9.80
C GLU A 262 5.13 -22.97 8.77
N THR A 263 5.41 -23.20 7.49
CA THR A 263 4.45 -22.95 6.43
C THR A 263 3.30 -23.94 6.64
N THR A 264 2.27 -23.54 7.39
CA THR A 264 0.93 -24.06 7.15
C THR A 264 0.51 -23.54 5.78
N GLN A 265 0.94 -24.26 4.76
CA GLN A 265 0.34 -24.20 3.44
C GLN A 265 -1.18 -24.35 3.64
N PRO A 266 -2.03 -23.47 3.09
CA PRO A 266 -3.47 -23.72 3.07
C PRO A 266 -3.68 -25.11 2.43
N PRO A 267 -4.39 -26.04 3.08
CA PRO A 267 -4.53 -27.38 2.54
C PRO A 267 -5.26 -27.30 1.21
N THR A 268 -4.63 -27.82 0.16
CA THR A 268 -5.30 -28.15 -1.10
C THR A 268 -6.29 -29.27 -0.81
N THR A 269 -7.53 -28.94 -0.44
CA THR A 269 -8.56 -29.94 -0.20
C THR A 269 -9.10 -30.47 -1.53
N THR A 270 -8.57 -31.62 -1.95
CA THR A 270 -9.25 -32.52 -2.87
C THR A 270 -10.41 -33.20 -2.13
N PRO A 271 -11.65 -33.23 -2.65
CA PRO A 271 -12.77 -33.88 -1.98
C PRO A 271 -12.59 -35.40 -1.98
N GLY A 272 -12.32 -35.97 -0.81
CA GLY A 272 -12.21 -37.40 -0.58
C GLY A 272 -13.37 -37.93 0.24
N THR A 273 -14.24 -38.70 -0.41
CA THR A 273 -15.37 -39.46 0.15
C THR A 273 -14.85 -40.59 1.06
N GLY A 274 -15.37 -40.72 2.30
CA GLY A 274 -15.01 -41.87 3.14
C GLY A 274 -15.62 -41.94 4.54
N THR A 275 -16.66 -42.77 4.66
CA THR A 275 -17.41 -43.25 5.84
C THR A 275 -16.59 -43.89 6.98
N GLY A 276 -16.89 -43.48 8.22
CA GLY A 276 -17.38 -44.36 9.33
C GLY A 276 -16.41 -45.25 10.13
N GLY A 277 -16.30 -45.00 11.45
CA GLY A 277 -15.83 -45.96 12.46
C GLY A 277 -15.73 -45.39 13.88
N ASN A 278 -16.60 -45.87 14.78
CA ASN A 278 -16.93 -45.34 16.11
C ASN A 278 -16.01 -45.87 17.25
N GLY A 279 -15.64 -45.03 18.22
CA GLY A 279 -14.97 -45.45 19.46
C GLY A 279 -14.93 -44.32 20.50
N GLY A 280 -15.79 -44.39 21.52
CA GLY A 280 -16.07 -43.29 22.45
C GLY A 280 -15.00 -43.02 23.51
N HIS A 281 -14.84 -41.72 23.82
CA HIS A 281 -14.30 -41.21 25.09
C HIS A 281 -14.91 -39.83 25.41
N SER A 282 -15.42 -39.71 26.64
CA SER A 282 -15.62 -38.51 27.47
C SER A 282 -15.33 -37.11 26.89
N GLY A 283 -16.40 -36.38 26.56
CA GLY A 283 -16.65 -35.00 27.02
C GLY A 283 -15.62 -33.90 26.76
N ALA A 284 -15.08 -33.80 25.55
CA ALA A 284 -14.45 -32.59 25.02
C ALA A 284 -15.34 -32.06 23.89
N GLY A 285 -15.87 -30.84 24.04
CA GLY A 285 -16.69 -30.21 23.01
C GLY A 285 -15.83 -29.87 21.80
N THR A 286 -16.09 -30.53 20.67
CA THR A 286 -15.61 -30.14 19.34
C THR A 286 -16.39 -28.92 18.88
N GLY A 287 -16.02 -27.74 19.42
CA GLY A 287 -16.39 -26.49 18.79
C GLY A 287 -15.44 -26.28 17.62
N ASP A 288 -15.97 -26.17 16.41
CA ASP A 288 -15.21 -25.63 15.28
C ASP A 288 -14.64 -24.28 15.74
N ALA A 289 -13.31 -24.14 15.68
CA ALA A 289 -12.67 -22.90 16.08
C ALA A 289 -13.05 -21.82 15.06
N GLU A 290 -13.99 -20.96 15.44
CA GLU A 290 -14.48 -19.86 14.62
C GLU A 290 -13.34 -18.85 14.37
N ILE A 291 -12.94 -18.68 13.11
CA ILE A 291 -11.88 -17.75 12.73
C ILE A 291 -12.51 -16.38 12.49
N ARG A 292 -12.33 -15.47 13.44
CA ARG A 292 -12.76 -14.07 13.33
C ARG A 292 -11.61 -13.15 12.97
N THR A 293 -11.84 -12.19 12.07
CA THR A 293 -10.88 -11.13 11.73
C THR A 293 -11.40 -9.75 12.08
N ASN A 294 -10.56 -8.88 12.63
CA ASN A 294 -10.94 -7.48 12.89
C ASN A 294 -10.80 -6.59 11.66
N GLN A 295 -10.15 -7.08 10.60
CA GLN A 295 -9.96 -6.35 9.37
C GLN A 295 -9.89 -7.26 8.14
N MET A 296 -10.32 -6.74 6.99
CA MET A 296 -10.16 -7.41 5.70
C MET A 296 -9.71 -6.41 4.65
N THR A 297 -8.67 -6.73 3.91
CA THR A 297 -8.17 -5.92 2.80
C THR A 297 -8.10 -6.78 1.55
N GLY A 298 -8.40 -6.20 0.39
CA GLY A 298 -8.19 -6.90 -0.86
C GLY A 298 -8.48 -6.03 -2.08
N ASN A 299 -8.57 -6.72 -3.21
CA ASN A 299 -8.90 -6.12 -4.49
C ASN A 299 -10.11 -6.85 -5.10
N ILE A 300 -11.07 -6.08 -5.59
CA ILE A 300 -12.14 -6.55 -6.48
C ILE A 300 -11.63 -6.41 -7.90
N ILE A 301 -11.35 -7.54 -8.56
CA ILE A 301 -10.91 -7.55 -9.96
C ILE A 301 -12.13 -7.31 -10.86
N LEU A 302 -12.04 -6.29 -11.70
CA LEU A 302 -13.06 -5.94 -12.68
C LEU A 302 -12.67 -6.49 -14.06
N GLN A 303 -13.67 -6.62 -14.93
CA GLN A 303 -13.38 -6.83 -16.35
C GLN A 303 -12.63 -5.61 -16.91
N PRO A 304 -11.69 -5.78 -17.85
CA PRO A 304 -11.06 -4.66 -18.55
C PRO A 304 -12.11 -3.75 -19.18
N ALA A 305 -11.96 -2.44 -19.03
CA ALA A 305 -12.88 -1.48 -19.64
C ALA A 305 -12.78 -1.50 -21.16
N ALA A 306 -13.91 -1.34 -21.86
CA ALA A 306 -13.88 -1.12 -23.29
C ALA A 306 -13.14 0.19 -23.64
N SER A 307 -12.65 0.29 -24.89
CA SER A 307 -12.02 1.53 -25.35
C SER A 307 -13.03 2.69 -25.35
N GLY A 308 -12.60 3.86 -24.87
CA GLY A 308 -13.42 5.07 -24.87
C GLY A 308 -14.37 5.22 -23.68
N ILE A 309 -14.37 4.27 -22.73
CA ILE A 309 -15.13 4.42 -21.48
C ILE A 309 -14.55 5.56 -20.65
N THR A 310 -15.44 6.46 -20.22
CA THR A 310 -15.07 7.64 -19.41
C THR A 310 -15.60 7.55 -18.00
N ARG A 311 -16.56 6.65 -17.76
CA ARG A 311 -17.13 6.40 -16.44
C ARG A 311 -17.51 4.94 -16.29
N ARG A 312 -17.15 4.35 -15.15
CA ARG A 312 -17.64 3.03 -14.72
C ARG A 312 -18.43 3.19 -13.43
N GLU A 313 -19.59 2.57 -13.37
CA GLU A 313 -20.39 2.42 -12.15
C GLU A 313 -20.32 0.96 -11.71
N ILE A 314 -19.85 0.73 -10.49
CA ILE A 314 -19.60 -0.59 -9.94
C ILE A 314 -20.48 -0.77 -8.71
N HIS A 315 -21.32 -1.79 -8.78
CA HIS A 315 -22.18 -2.22 -7.70
C HIS A 315 -21.50 -3.39 -7.00
N VAL A 316 -21.17 -3.19 -5.73
CA VAL A 316 -20.57 -4.24 -4.90
C VAL A 316 -21.54 -4.57 -3.78
N VAL A 317 -22.03 -5.80 -3.76
CA VAL A 317 -22.91 -6.31 -2.72
C VAL A 317 -22.10 -7.25 -1.85
N PHE A 318 -22.11 -7.04 -0.54
CA PHE A 318 -21.51 -7.94 0.43
C PHE A 318 -22.58 -8.55 1.32
N PHE A 319 -22.47 -9.85 1.51
CA PHE A 319 -23.34 -10.63 2.39
C PHE A 319 -22.53 -11.05 3.62
N GLY A 320 -23.17 -11.03 4.79
CA GLY A 320 -22.58 -11.60 6.01
C GLY A 320 -23.17 -11.01 7.29
N GLU A 321 -23.01 -11.73 8.40
CA GLU A 321 -23.52 -11.30 9.71
C GLU A 321 -22.97 -9.93 10.13
N CYS A 322 -21.71 -9.66 9.84
CA CYS A 322 -21.02 -8.44 10.24
C CYS A 322 -21.05 -7.34 9.17
N SER A 323 -21.81 -7.51 8.09
CA SER A 323 -21.92 -6.45 7.08
C SER A 323 -22.41 -5.15 7.73
N ASP A 324 -23.37 -5.21 8.67
CA ASP A 324 -23.90 -4.08 9.42
C ASP A 324 -22.88 -3.27 10.23
N ASP A 325 -21.75 -3.88 10.59
CA ASP A 325 -20.66 -3.29 11.38
C ASP A 325 -19.40 -2.99 10.54
N ALA A 326 -19.42 -3.33 9.25
CA ALA A 326 -18.32 -3.04 8.34
C ALA A 326 -18.26 -1.55 8.01
N VAL A 327 -17.06 -0.98 8.13
CA VAL A 327 -16.77 0.39 7.68
C VAL A 327 -15.77 0.30 6.53
N PRO A 328 -16.25 0.12 5.28
CA PRO A 328 -15.35 -0.07 4.16
C PRO A 328 -14.78 1.27 3.69
N ASN A 329 -13.50 1.23 3.37
CA ASN A 329 -12.82 2.24 2.59
C ASN A 329 -12.51 1.64 1.22
N PHE A 330 -13.01 2.27 0.16
CA PHE A 330 -12.70 1.88 -1.21
C PHE A 330 -11.62 2.79 -1.79
N TRP A 331 -10.78 2.21 -2.65
CA TRP A 331 -9.76 2.90 -3.41
C TRP A 331 -9.99 2.66 -4.90
N TYR A 332 -9.52 3.59 -5.74
CA TYR A 332 -9.72 3.57 -7.20
C TYR A 332 -11.18 3.70 -7.65
N ALA A 333 -12.10 4.01 -6.75
CA ALA A 333 -13.46 4.35 -7.08
C ALA A 333 -14.02 5.24 -5.97
N ASP A 334 -14.78 6.25 -6.36
CA ASP A 334 -15.50 7.08 -5.40
C ASP A 334 -16.78 6.37 -4.98
N MET A 335 -16.99 6.20 -3.68
CA MET A 335 -18.27 5.69 -3.16
C MET A 335 -19.31 6.81 -3.28
N THR A 336 -20.23 6.63 -4.22
CA THR A 336 -21.31 7.61 -4.50
C THR A 336 -22.59 7.34 -3.72
N GLY A 337 -22.73 6.15 -3.16
CA GLY A 337 -23.85 5.82 -2.28
C GLY A 337 -23.83 4.39 -1.77
N THR A 338 -24.77 4.13 -0.87
CA THR A 338 -25.11 2.81 -0.36
C THR A 338 -26.60 2.57 -0.62
N THR A 339 -26.95 1.56 -1.41
CA THR A 339 -28.33 1.22 -1.78
C THR A 339 -28.66 -0.19 -1.31
N SER A 340 -29.94 -0.54 -1.10
CA SER A 340 -30.32 -1.95 -0.90
C SER A 340 -30.38 -2.66 -2.26
N GLY A 341 -30.44 -3.99 -2.28
CA GLY A 341 -30.62 -4.79 -3.51
C GLY A 341 -31.84 -4.41 -4.38
N ASP A 342 -32.76 -3.58 -3.89
CA ASP A 342 -33.92 -3.03 -4.62
C ASP A 342 -33.71 -1.61 -5.21
N GLY A 343 -32.50 -1.05 -5.11
CA GLY A 343 -32.17 0.27 -5.67
C GLY A 343 -32.66 1.47 -4.86
N SER A 344 -33.25 1.26 -3.69
CA SER A 344 -33.58 2.35 -2.76
C SER A 344 -32.37 2.76 -1.90
N LEU A 345 -32.25 4.06 -1.56
CA LEU A 345 -31.25 4.56 -0.61
C LEU A 345 -31.45 3.86 0.74
N LEU A 346 -30.41 3.23 1.28
CA LEU A 346 -30.52 2.41 2.49
C LEU A 346 -31.07 3.21 3.69
N ARG A 347 -32.32 2.93 4.05
CA ARG A 347 -32.67 2.68 5.45
C ARG A 347 -32.33 1.22 5.72
N LYS A 348 -31.42 0.95 6.67
CA LYS A 348 -31.05 -0.41 7.14
C LYS A 348 -32.28 -1.33 7.08
N ARG A 349 -32.31 -2.26 6.13
CA ARG A 349 -33.41 -3.21 5.97
C ARG A 349 -32.88 -4.58 6.37
N ARG A 350 -33.42 -5.10 7.48
CA ARG A 350 -33.23 -6.51 7.84
C ARG A 350 -33.83 -7.41 6.75
N SER A 351 -33.10 -8.47 6.42
CA SER A 351 -33.21 -9.33 5.23
C SER A 351 -34.61 -9.87 4.87
N ASP A 352 -34.70 -10.28 3.60
CA ASP A 352 -35.72 -11.06 2.87
C ASP A 352 -36.13 -12.44 3.45
N GLY A 353 -35.79 -12.73 4.71
CA GLY A 353 -36.15 -13.98 5.37
C GLY A 353 -35.08 -15.07 5.31
N THR A 354 -33.91 -14.81 4.70
CA THR A 354 -32.75 -15.72 4.67
C THR A 354 -31.78 -15.52 5.84
N GLY A 355 -31.86 -14.39 6.55
CA GLY A 355 -31.16 -14.15 7.82
C GLY A 355 -29.78 -13.48 7.71
N LEU A 356 -29.21 -13.35 6.51
CA LEU A 356 -27.93 -12.66 6.30
C LEU A 356 -28.17 -11.16 6.01
N ASN A 357 -27.36 -10.30 6.63
CA ASN A 357 -27.39 -8.87 6.35
C ASN A 357 -26.66 -8.59 5.01
N GLU A 358 -27.27 -7.73 4.19
CA GLU A 358 -26.71 -7.29 2.90
C GLU A 358 -26.32 -5.81 2.97
N GLN A 359 -25.11 -5.49 2.53
CA GLN A 359 -24.70 -4.12 2.23
C GLN A 359 -24.30 -3.97 0.78
N HIS A 360 -24.89 -3.00 0.11
CA HIS A 360 -24.62 -2.72 -1.29
C HIS A 360 -24.07 -1.30 -1.46
N PHE A 361 -22.92 -1.24 -2.11
CA PHE A 361 -22.13 -0.05 -2.39
C PHE A 361 -22.17 0.28 -3.87
N VAL A 362 -22.39 1.56 -4.18
CA VAL A 362 -22.31 2.09 -5.55
C VAL A 362 -21.05 2.93 -5.66
N LEU A 363 -20.08 2.38 -6.38
CA LEU A 363 -18.76 2.95 -6.59
C LEU A 363 -18.64 3.48 -8.02
N VAL A 364 -17.87 4.55 -8.23
CA VAL A 364 -17.69 5.15 -9.56
C VAL A 364 -16.22 5.38 -9.86
N GLN A 365 -15.75 4.89 -11.00
CA GLN A 365 -14.45 5.27 -11.57
C GLN A 365 -14.67 6.32 -12.66
N THR A 366 -14.04 7.48 -12.51
CA THR A 366 -14.06 8.55 -13.53
C THR A 366 -12.67 8.94 -14.01
N ALA A 367 -11.63 8.67 -13.23
CA ALA A 367 -10.25 8.84 -13.67
C ALA A 367 -9.89 7.74 -14.67
N ALA A 368 -9.34 8.13 -15.82
CA ALA A 368 -8.92 7.18 -16.85
C ALA A 368 -7.94 6.12 -16.32
N GLU A 369 -7.10 6.49 -15.36
CA GLU A 369 -6.15 5.58 -14.73
C GLU A 369 -6.85 4.51 -13.88
N ASP A 370 -7.86 4.89 -13.10
CA ASP A 370 -8.64 3.95 -12.28
C ASP A 370 -9.45 2.98 -13.15
N ILE A 371 -10.05 3.50 -14.24
CA ILE A 371 -10.77 2.72 -15.24
C ILE A 371 -9.86 1.66 -15.89
N GLN A 372 -8.63 2.06 -16.27
CA GLN A 372 -7.65 1.17 -16.89
C GLN A 372 -7.09 0.13 -15.93
N ARG A 373 -7.06 0.43 -14.63
CA ARG A 373 -6.55 -0.46 -13.59
C ARG A 373 -7.35 -1.76 -13.46
N ALA A 374 -8.62 -1.76 -13.88
CA ALA A 374 -9.51 -2.91 -13.85
C ALA A 374 -9.58 -3.61 -12.47
N LYS A 375 -9.43 -2.85 -11.39
CA LYS A 375 -9.66 -3.32 -10.01
C LYS A 375 -10.10 -2.18 -9.11
N ILE A 376 -10.75 -2.53 -8.01
CA ILE A 376 -11.07 -1.64 -6.89
C ILE A 376 -10.40 -2.22 -5.66
N GLY A 377 -9.61 -1.41 -4.97
CA GLY A 377 -9.05 -1.83 -3.70
C GLY A 377 -10.04 -1.55 -2.58
N PHE A 378 -10.02 -2.36 -1.52
CA PHE A 378 -10.86 -2.14 -0.36
C PHE A 378 -10.15 -2.50 0.94
N HIS A 379 -10.49 -1.80 2.01
CA HIS A 379 -10.17 -2.16 3.39
C HIS A 379 -11.41 -2.04 4.26
N TRP A 380 -11.63 -3.05 5.09
CA TRP A 380 -12.76 -3.18 5.99
C TRP A 380 -12.22 -3.25 7.41
N GLY A 381 -12.70 -2.37 8.28
CA GLY A 381 -12.61 -2.55 9.72
C GLY A 381 -13.93 -3.10 10.25
N PHE A 382 -13.86 -4.08 11.15
CA PHE A 382 -15.02 -4.60 11.89
C PHE A 382 -14.97 -4.12 13.33
N SER A 383 -16.12 -3.77 13.91
CA SER A 383 -16.18 -3.34 15.32
C SER A 383 -16.22 -4.52 16.30
N ASN A 384 -15.71 -4.28 17.51
CA ASN A 384 -15.90 -5.06 18.74
C ASN A 384 -15.26 -6.47 18.80
N ASP A 385 -15.61 -7.44 17.94
CA ASP A 385 -15.19 -8.86 18.13
C ASP A 385 -14.71 -9.55 16.83
N GLY A 386 -14.56 -8.80 15.74
CA GLY A 386 -14.16 -9.33 14.45
C GLY A 386 -15.26 -10.11 13.72
N CYS A 387 -15.03 -10.41 12.45
CA CYS A 387 -15.98 -11.04 11.55
C CYS A 387 -15.51 -12.40 11.05
N GLU A 388 -16.43 -13.36 10.93
CA GLU A 388 -16.17 -14.63 10.29
C GLU A 388 -16.12 -14.47 8.76
N LEU A 389 -14.92 -14.65 8.19
CA LEU A 389 -14.66 -14.38 6.77
C LEU A 389 -15.30 -15.40 5.82
N LEU A 390 -15.56 -16.62 6.29
CA LEU A 390 -15.93 -17.75 5.43
C LEU A 390 -17.32 -17.59 4.79
N GLU A 391 -18.15 -16.69 5.32
CA GLU A 391 -19.50 -16.44 4.81
C GLU A 391 -19.61 -15.17 3.95
N MET A 392 -18.50 -14.45 3.76
CA MET A 392 -18.48 -13.24 2.96
C MET A 392 -18.46 -13.58 1.48
N SER A 393 -19.63 -13.57 0.85
CA SER A 393 -19.74 -13.54 -0.61
C SER A 393 -19.90 -12.11 -1.11
N SER A 394 -19.35 -11.84 -2.29
CA SER A 394 -19.53 -10.56 -2.97
C SER A 394 -20.11 -10.74 -4.36
N VAL A 395 -21.12 -9.94 -4.71
CA VAL A 395 -21.61 -9.82 -6.09
C VAL A 395 -21.13 -8.49 -6.65
N VAL A 396 -20.51 -8.54 -7.83
CA VAL A 396 -19.95 -7.37 -8.51
C VAL A 396 -20.65 -7.22 -9.86
N HIS A 397 -21.31 -6.09 -10.06
CA HIS A 397 -21.91 -5.71 -11.34
C HIS A 397 -21.30 -4.39 -11.81
N VAL A 398 -20.87 -4.34 -13.07
CA VAL A 398 -20.22 -3.17 -13.65
C VAL A 398 -21.01 -2.65 -14.84
N THR A 399 -21.31 -1.36 -14.83
CA THR A 399 -21.93 -0.64 -15.95
C THR A 399 -20.94 0.39 -16.47
N ASP A 400 -20.61 0.29 -17.76
CA ASP A 400 -19.70 1.21 -18.44
C ASP A 400 -20.53 2.25 -19.24
N SER A 401 -20.11 3.52 -19.18
CA SER A 401 -20.78 4.64 -19.87
C SER A 401 -19.82 5.68 -20.46
#